data_AF-X0XBB9-F1
#
_entry.id   AF-X0XBB9-F1
#
_cell.length_a   1.000
_cell.length_b   1.000
_cell.length_c   1.000
_cell.angle_alpha   90.00
_cell.angle_beta   90.00
_cell.angle_gamma   90.00
#
_symmetry.space_group_name_H-M   'P 1'
#
loop_
_entity.id
_entity.type
_entity.pdbx_description
1 polymer ?
#
loop_
_entity_poly.entity_id
_entity_poly.type
_entity_poly.pdbx_seq_one_letter_code
_entity_poly.pdbx_strand_id
1 'polypeptide(L)' 'IFAHDSLGMIYLVQGDKNAALDEYKILKDLDQETADRLFDMIYK' A
#
# COMPACT_ATOMS: atom_id res chain seq x y z
N ILE A 1 -6.74 6.93 5.00
CA ILE A 1 -5.29 7.07 4.74
C ILE A 1 -4.49 6.16 5.69
N PHE A 2 -4.31 6.50 6.98
CA PHE A 2 -3.46 5.72 7.90
C PHE A 2 -3.80 4.21 8.04
N ALA A 3 -5.08 3.86 8.05
CA ALA A 3 -5.52 2.47 8.13
C ALA A 3 -5.10 1.66 6.88
N HIS A 4 -5.28 2.24 5.69
CA HIS A 4 -4.91 1.63 4.42
C HIS A 4 -3.39 1.54 4.25
N ASP A 5 -2.63 2.55 4.69
CA ASP A 5 -1.16 2.51 4.70
C ASP A 5 -0.65 1.39 5.62
N SER A 6 -1.17 1.33 6.85
CA SER A 6 -0.79 0.28 7.81
C SER A 6 -1.15 -1.12 7.31
N LEU A 7 -2.34 -1.27 6.71
CA LEU A 7 -2.80 -2.55 6.18
C LEU A 7 -2.00 -2.99 4.95
N GLY A 8 -1.69 -2.05 4.05
CA GLY A 8 -0.82 -2.30 2.89
C GLY A 8 0.58 -2.77 3.32
N MET A 9 1.13 -2.16 4.37
CA MET A 9 2.39 -2.59 4.97
C MET A 9 2.32 -3.96 5.62
N ILE A 10 1.22 -4.29 6.31
CA ILE A 10 1.02 -5.61 6.90
C ILE A 10 0.99 -6.69 5.80
N TYR A 11 0.24 -6.47 4.71
CA TYR A 11 0.20 -7.40 3.59
C TYR A 11 1.56 -7.54 2.92
N LEU A 12 2.30 -6.45 2.76
CA LEU A 12 3.67 -6.49 2.22
C LEU A 12 4.60 -7.34 3.10
N VAL A 13 4.55 -7.17 4.42
CA VAL A 13 5.34 -7.97 5.39
C VAL A 13 4.94 -9.45 5.35
N GLN A 14 3.67 -9.75 5.12
CA GLN A 14 3.18 -11.12 4.95
C GLN A 14 3.53 -11.73 3.58
N GLY A 15 4.12 -10.95 2.67
CA GLY A 15 4.45 -11.38 1.31
C GLY A 15 3.25 -11.37 0.35
N ASP A 16 2.08 -10.91 0.80
CA ASP A 16 0.89 -10.77 -0.05
C ASP A 16 0.94 -9.44 -0.81
N LYS A 17 1.75 -9.43 -1.88
CA LYS A 17 1.90 -8.26 -2.75
C LYS A 17 0.59 -7.87 -3.44
N ASN A 18 -0.33 -8.82 -3.68
CA ASN A 18 -1.61 -8.52 -4.33
C ASN A 18 -2.53 -7.73 -3.40
N ALA A 19 -2.65 -8.18 -2.14
CA ALA A 19 -3.44 -7.44 -1.15
C ALA A 19 -2.82 -6.06 -0.84
N ALA A 20 -1.48 -5.96 -0.80
CA ALA A 20 -0.80 -4.67 -0.67
C ALA A 20 -1.08 -3.73 -1.86
N LEU A 21 -1.18 -4.27 -3.09
CA LEU A 21 -1.54 -3.50 -4.29
C LEU A 21 -2.99 -3.01 -4.28
N ASP A 22 -3.90 -3.75 -3.64
CA ASP A 22 -5.28 -3.30 -3.48
C ASP A 22 -5.37 -2.12 -2.51
N GLU A 23 -4.60 -2.13 -1.42
CA GLU A 23 -4.47 -0.97 -0.52
C GLU A 23 -3.84 0.24 -1.22
N TYR A 24 -2.82 0.02 -2.07
CA TYR A 24 -2.25 1.07 -2.93
C TYR A 24 -3.33 1.75 -3.79
N LYS A 25 -4.20 0.99 -4.46
CA LYS A 25 -5.26 1.58 -5.32
C LYS A 25 -6.19 2.48 -4.53
N ILE A 26 -6.57 2.08 -3.32
CA ILE A 26 -7.40 2.90 -2.44
C ILE A 26 -6.65 4.17 -2.03
N LEU A 27 -5.36 4.05 -1.69
CA LEU A 27 -4.54 5.19 -1.32
C LEU A 27 -4.35 6.19 -2.46
N LYS A 28 -4.30 5.77 -3.73
CA LYS A 28 -4.21 6.71 -4.87
C LYS A 28 -5.32 7.76 -4.88
N ASP A 29 -6.53 7.36 -4.49
CA ASP A 29 -7.70 8.24 -4.47
C ASP A 29 -7.78 9.10 -3.20
N LEU A 30 -7.11 8.68 -2.12
CA LEU A 30 -7.16 9.35 -0.81
C LEU A 30 -5.95 10.24 -0.52
N ASP A 31 -4.76 9.77 -0.87
CA ASP A 31 -3.47 10.41 -0.61
C ASP A 31 -2.37 9.82 -1.51
N GLN A 32 -2.10 10.51 -2.61
CA GLN A 32 -1.15 10.08 -3.65
C GLN A 32 0.27 9.87 -3.12
N GLU A 33 0.74 10.69 -2.17
CA GLU A 33 2.10 10.57 -1.63
C GLU A 33 2.28 9.25 -0.86
N THR A 34 1.31 8.90 -0.03
CA THR A 34 1.32 7.62 0.69
C THR A 34 1.16 6.43 -0.26
N ALA A 35 0.35 6.56 -1.31
CA ALA A 35 0.22 5.54 -2.34
C ALA A 35 1.55 5.26 -3.05
N ASP A 36 2.25 6.31 -3.49
CA ASP A 36 3.53 6.17 -4.20
C ASP A 36 4.59 5.54 -3.30
N ARG A 37 4.65 5.92 -2.02
CA ARG A 37 5.53 5.30 -1.04
C ARG A 37 5.24 3.79 -0.91
N LEU A 38 3.97 3.39 -0.79
CA LEU A 38 3.60 1.98 -0.68
C LEU A 38 3.94 1.21 -1.97
N PHE A 39 3.69 1.80 -3.13
CA PHE A 39 4.04 1.21 -4.42
C PHE A 39 5.54 0.93 -4.54
N ASP A 40 6.38 1.91 -4.20
CA ASP A 40 7.83 1.75 -4.20
C ASP A 40 8.28 0.59 -3.28
N MET A 41 7.62 0.40 -2.14
CA MET A 41 7.94 -0.69 -1.23
C MET A 41 7.50 -2.07 -1.76
N ILE A 42 6.40 -2.15 -2.50
CA ILE A 42 5.92 -3.40 -3.13
C ILE A 42 6.89 -3.92 -4.21
N TYR A 43 7.50 -3.00 -4.96
CA TYR A 43 8.35 -3.30 -6.12
C TYR A 43 9.86 -3.17 -5.85
N LYS A 44 10.27 -2.84 -4.63
CA LYS A 44 11.64 -3.09 -4.14
C LYS A 44 11.89 -4.58 -3.94
#